data_AF-A0AAV2ANA2-F1
#
_entry.id   AF-A0AAV2ANA2-F1
#
_cell.length_a   1.000
_cell.length_b   1.000
_cell.length_c   1.000
_cell.angle_alpha   90.00
_cell.angle_beta   90.00
_cell.angle_gamma   90.00
#
_symmetry.space_group_name_H-M   'P 1'
#
loop_
_entity.id
_entity.type
_entity.pdbx_description
1 polymer ?
#
loop_
_entity_poly.entity_id
_entity_poly.type
_entity_poly.pdbx_seq_one_letter_code
_entity_poly.pdbx_strand_id
1 'polypeptide(L)'
;MSEDDVQTLIQEVSIVFHCAAIISFTRPLEFTLRSNVLSLCSIIELSRKMKKFDVLVYTSTAYSNCNHLNFPLKEEIHRLPFPANQFIDALINQDNVKLEDLVGHCKPDWPNFYTFSKCLAENVIMDTASDLPIAIVRPSVVINTWKKPIPGYAEENSGIITLIVGAGKGFVKVFHADPNNKMNLVPVDIVSNAHVLAAWRVGTKRCASPFVVNCTATERFDIKLCEINKILVELGDQFPLPQSFEEHSRMIIVPNKFLFFICKVYYHYLPAVVLDGFIRILGKKPRIYSLYRFLDKVTNALDFFSFHCFEIERNNLEYLDKGIPEEDRKDLYLDSSDVVYSDMTLSLPKGSPFYDWKIDRKSQSERQKVKNRRHILIKSIQWTFLTICCLLIYWMFSLFFFSNKIL
;
A
#
# COMPACT_ATOMS: atom_id res chain seq x y z
N MET A 1 7.93 24.63 -12.93
CA MET A 1 8.76 25.47 -12.03
C MET A 1 9.32 26.58 -12.89
N SER A 2 9.19 27.83 -12.49
CA SER A 2 9.77 28.95 -13.23
C SER A 2 11.31 28.94 -13.11
N GLU A 3 12.01 29.70 -13.94
CA GLU A 3 13.47 29.86 -13.78
C GLU A 3 13.83 30.50 -12.44
N ASP A 4 13.02 31.47 -11.98
CA ASP A 4 13.19 32.14 -10.70
C ASP A 4 13.04 31.18 -9.50
N ASP A 5 12.06 30.27 -9.56
CA ASP A 5 11.88 29.22 -8.56
C ASP A 5 13.14 28.32 -8.51
N VAL A 6 13.66 27.90 -9.67
CA VAL A 6 14.86 27.05 -9.74
C VAL A 6 16.07 27.77 -9.16
N GLN A 7 16.25 29.06 -9.47
CA GLN A 7 17.32 29.87 -8.90
C GLN A 7 17.18 29.99 -7.37
N THR A 8 15.96 30.22 -6.88
CA THR A 8 15.68 30.27 -5.44
C THR A 8 16.10 28.96 -4.77
N LEU A 9 15.71 27.81 -5.33
CA LEU A 9 16.15 26.51 -4.81
C LEU A 9 17.67 26.35 -4.79
N ILE A 10 18.34 26.76 -5.88
CA ILE A 10 19.81 26.70 -6.00
C ILE A 10 20.51 27.57 -4.95
N GLN A 11 19.98 28.77 -4.63
CA GLN A 11 20.61 29.69 -3.69
C GLN A 11 20.32 29.35 -2.23
N GLU A 12 19.14 28.80 -1.93
CA GLU A 12 18.61 28.79 -0.56
C GLU A 12 18.47 27.40 0.06
N VAL A 13 18.27 26.35 -0.72
CA VAL A 13 18.01 25.01 -0.18
C VAL A 13 19.29 24.31 0.24
N SER A 14 19.26 23.72 1.44
CA SER A 14 20.34 22.88 1.97
C SER A 14 19.97 21.40 2.11
N ILE A 15 18.72 21.10 2.47
CA ILE A 15 18.25 19.74 2.71
C ILE A 15 17.13 19.43 1.72
N VAL A 16 17.27 18.32 0.98
CA VAL A 16 16.29 17.86 0.01
C VAL A 16 15.67 16.55 0.48
N PHE A 17 14.34 16.53 0.69
CA PHE A 17 13.58 15.30 0.93
C PHE A 17 12.85 14.89 -0.36
N HIS A 18 13.34 13.86 -1.04
CA HIS A 18 12.72 13.35 -2.26
C HIS A 18 11.77 12.19 -1.95
N CYS A 19 10.53 12.55 -1.58
CA CYS A 19 9.44 11.61 -1.28
C CYS A 19 8.51 11.33 -2.47
N ALA A 20 8.65 12.09 -3.56
CA ALA A 20 7.75 12.01 -4.71
C ALA A 20 7.95 10.69 -5.47
N ALA A 21 6.87 9.92 -5.62
CA ALA A 21 6.87 8.68 -6.40
C ALA A 21 5.46 8.27 -6.81
N ILE A 22 5.37 7.55 -7.92
CA ILE A 22 4.19 6.77 -8.27
C ILE A 22 4.24 5.47 -7.48
N ILE A 23 3.27 5.30 -6.59
CA ILE A 23 3.12 4.14 -5.69
C ILE A 23 2.13 3.08 -6.21
N SER A 24 1.79 3.13 -7.51
CA SER A 24 0.76 2.27 -8.09
C SER A 24 1.37 1.00 -8.67
N PHE A 25 0.82 -0.16 -8.28
CA PHE A 25 1.31 -1.47 -8.74
C PHE A 25 0.73 -1.93 -10.08
N THR A 26 -0.15 -1.13 -10.69
CA THR A 26 -0.86 -1.49 -11.93
C THR A 26 -0.45 -0.63 -13.12
N ARG A 27 0.49 0.30 -12.94
CA ARG A 27 0.96 1.19 -14.01
C ARG A 27 1.99 0.45 -14.89
N PRO A 28 2.07 0.80 -16.20
CA PRO A 28 3.07 0.23 -17.10
C PRO A 28 4.51 0.50 -16.65
N LEU A 29 5.44 -0.34 -17.11
CA LEU A 29 6.87 -0.27 -16.79
C LEU A 29 7.46 1.11 -17.09
N GLU A 30 7.39 1.54 -18.35
CA GLU A 30 7.96 2.81 -18.82
C GLU A 30 7.45 4.00 -17.98
N PHE A 31 6.13 4.10 -17.79
CA PHE A 31 5.51 5.17 -17.02
C PHE A 31 6.01 5.20 -15.57
N THR A 32 6.13 4.03 -14.94
CA THR A 32 6.59 3.91 -13.55
C THR A 32 8.06 4.30 -13.43
N LEU A 33 8.92 3.80 -14.34
CA LEU A 33 10.34 4.09 -14.32
C LEU A 33 10.64 5.55 -14.68
N ARG A 34 9.99 6.12 -15.70
CA ARG A 34 10.13 7.54 -16.02
C ARG A 34 9.80 8.41 -14.83
N SER A 35 8.70 8.12 -14.13
CA SER A 35 8.29 8.95 -12.99
C SER A 35 9.15 8.78 -11.75
N ASN A 36 9.68 7.59 -11.47
CA ASN A 36 10.39 7.31 -10.22
C ASN A 36 11.92 7.41 -10.36
N VAL A 37 12.45 7.22 -11.57
CA VAL A 37 13.91 7.15 -11.85
C VAL A 37 14.41 8.44 -12.51
N LEU A 38 13.76 8.91 -13.58
CA LEU A 38 14.21 10.14 -14.26
C LEU A 38 13.96 11.40 -13.40
N SER A 39 12.92 11.39 -12.58
CA SER A 39 12.68 12.46 -11.60
C SER A 39 13.81 12.53 -10.57
N LEU A 40 14.26 11.39 -10.05
CA LEU A 40 15.41 11.31 -9.16
C LEU A 40 16.69 11.80 -9.85
N CYS A 41 16.94 11.41 -11.10
CA CYS A 41 18.08 11.93 -11.86
C CYS A 41 18.06 13.46 -11.92
N SER A 42 16.89 14.06 -12.17
CA SER A 42 16.73 15.51 -12.19
C SER A 42 16.98 16.15 -10.82
N ILE A 43 16.55 15.51 -9.73
CA ILE A 43 16.80 15.98 -8.37
C ILE A 43 18.28 15.87 -7.99
N ILE A 44 18.97 14.80 -8.41
CA ILE A 44 20.42 14.65 -8.23
C ILE A 44 21.15 15.80 -8.94
N GLU A 45 20.84 16.07 -10.21
CA GLU A 45 21.47 17.17 -10.95
C GLU A 45 21.14 18.55 -10.37
N LEU A 46 19.93 18.76 -9.87
CA LEU A 46 19.57 20.01 -9.19
C LEU A 46 20.33 20.17 -7.87
N SER A 47 20.46 19.08 -7.10
CA SER A 47 21.18 19.07 -5.82
C SER A 47 22.65 19.43 -5.99
N ARG A 48 23.30 18.97 -7.07
CA ARG A 48 24.67 19.38 -7.42
C ARG A 48 24.85 20.88 -7.63
N LYS A 49 23.81 21.56 -8.11
CA LYS A 49 23.84 23.00 -8.39
C LYS A 49 23.59 23.83 -7.14
N MET A 50 23.00 23.26 -6.09
CA MET A 50 22.65 23.98 -4.86
C MET A 50 23.89 24.42 -4.10
N LYS A 51 23.96 25.70 -3.74
CA LYS A 51 25.13 26.32 -3.10
C LYS A 51 25.30 25.98 -1.62
N LYS A 52 24.20 25.61 -0.95
CA LYS A 52 24.15 25.31 0.48
C LYS A 52 23.86 23.83 0.75
N PHE A 53 24.05 22.97 -0.25
CA PHE A 53 23.63 21.57 -0.18
C PHE A 53 24.35 20.80 0.93
N ASP A 54 23.57 20.26 1.86
CA ASP A 54 24.04 19.45 2.97
C ASP A 54 23.70 17.96 2.78
N VAL A 55 22.50 17.64 2.28
CA VAL A 55 22.05 16.24 2.14
C VAL A 55 20.81 16.09 1.23
N LEU A 56 20.77 14.99 0.49
CA LEU A 56 19.58 14.46 -0.17
C LEU A 56 19.08 13.21 0.57
N VAL A 57 17.86 13.24 1.05
CA VAL A 57 17.17 12.07 1.61
C VAL A 57 16.20 11.53 0.57
N TYR A 58 16.49 10.34 0.05
CA TYR A 58 15.65 9.62 -0.90
C TYR A 58 14.70 8.66 -0.17
N THR A 59 13.40 8.75 -0.44
CA THR A 59 12.42 7.77 0.05
C THR A 59 12.33 6.60 -0.93
N SER A 60 12.86 5.46 -0.53
CA SER A 60 12.68 4.18 -1.22
C SER A 60 11.54 3.38 -0.59
N THR A 61 11.65 2.07 -0.49
CA THR A 61 10.72 1.18 0.22
C THR A 61 11.46 -0.04 0.75
N ALA A 62 11.03 -0.59 1.88
CA ALA A 62 11.57 -1.82 2.45
C ALA A 62 11.39 -3.02 1.50
N TYR A 63 10.50 -2.89 0.50
CA TYR A 63 10.22 -3.89 -0.52
C TYR A 63 11.02 -3.71 -1.82
N SER A 64 12.00 -2.79 -1.87
CA SER A 64 12.78 -2.57 -3.10
C SER A 64 13.49 -3.84 -3.56
N ASN A 65 13.85 -4.72 -2.62
CA ASN A 65 14.54 -5.99 -2.86
C ASN A 65 13.69 -7.21 -2.46
N CYS A 66 12.35 -7.08 -2.50
CA CYS A 66 11.41 -8.15 -2.11
C CYS A 66 11.39 -9.36 -3.06
N ASN A 67 12.06 -9.27 -4.21
CA ASN A 67 12.32 -10.40 -5.12
C ASN A 67 13.32 -11.40 -4.51
N HIS A 68 14.12 -10.99 -3.53
CA HIS A 68 15.02 -11.88 -2.82
C HIS A 68 14.28 -12.56 -1.65
N LEU A 69 14.43 -13.88 -1.55
CA LEU A 69 13.87 -14.70 -0.46
C LEU A 69 14.92 -15.14 0.55
N ASN A 70 16.13 -14.57 0.47
CA ASN A 70 17.20 -14.79 1.43
C ASN A 70 17.09 -13.71 2.51
N PHE A 71 16.82 -14.15 3.73
CA PHE A 71 16.54 -13.27 4.86
C PHE A 71 17.64 -13.33 5.93
N PRO A 72 17.82 -12.26 6.73
CA PRO A 72 17.14 -10.96 6.63
C PRO A 72 17.65 -10.09 5.46
N LEU A 73 16.79 -9.24 4.90
CA LEU A 73 17.20 -8.23 3.92
C LEU A 73 18.02 -7.13 4.63
N LYS A 74 19.25 -6.94 4.17
CA LYS A 74 20.23 -6.04 4.78
C LYS A 74 20.03 -4.58 4.38
N GLU A 75 20.60 -3.68 5.19
CA GLU A 75 20.65 -2.23 4.93
C GLU A 75 21.76 -1.86 3.92
N GLU A 76 21.71 -2.48 2.75
CA GLU A 76 22.64 -2.23 1.65
C GLU A 76 21.91 -2.10 0.31
N ILE A 77 22.51 -1.38 -0.65
CA ILE A 77 21.98 -1.26 -2.01
C ILE A 77 22.29 -2.56 -2.76
N HIS A 78 21.25 -3.26 -3.20
CA HIS A 78 21.40 -4.48 -3.99
C HIS A 78 21.66 -4.12 -5.44
N ARG A 79 22.76 -4.63 -6.00
CA ARG A 79 23.22 -4.27 -7.34
C ARG A 79 22.43 -5.00 -8.41
N LEU A 80 21.93 -4.25 -9.39
CA LEU A 80 21.39 -4.82 -10.63
C LEU A 80 22.52 -5.38 -11.51
N PRO A 81 22.22 -6.37 -12.38
CA PRO A 81 23.21 -6.96 -13.28
C PRO A 81 23.74 -5.99 -14.33
N PHE A 82 23.01 -4.90 -14.59
CA PHE A 82 23.42 -3.85 -15.52
C PHE A 82 23.58 -2.52 -14.77
N PRO A 83 24.53 -1.67 -15.19
CA PRO A 83 24.64 -0.29 -14.70
C PRO A 83 23.37 0.51 -14.96
N ALA A 84 23.05 1.43 -14.05
CA ALA A 84 21.80 2.19 -14.08
C ALA A 84 21.66 3.09 -15.33
N ASN A 85 22.79 3.55 -15.90
CA ASN A 85 22.79 4.38 -17.11
C ASN A 85 22.15 3.68 -18.31
N GLN A 86 22.28 2.36 -18.46
CA GLN A 86 21.65 1.64 -19.57
C GLN A 86 20.12 1.72 -19.53
N PHE A 87 19.55 1.67 -18.33
CA PHE A 87 18.11 1.87 -18.13
C PHE A 87 17.71 3.32 -18.37
N ILE A 88 18.51 4.28 -17.88
CA ILE A 88 18.27 5.71 -18.09
C ILE A 88 18.27 6.04 -19.59
N ASP A 89 19.26 5.55 -20.34
CA ASP A 89 19.38 5.76 -21.78
C ASP A 89 18.18 5.17 -22.53
N ALA A 90 17.73 3.97 -22.17
CA ALA A 90 16.52 3.38 -22.75
C ALA A 90 15.28 4.24 -22.45
N LEU A 91 15.14 4.76 -21.22
CA LEU A 91 14.03 5.61 -20.82
C LEU A 91 14.03 6.98 -21.53
N ILE A 92 15.20 7.60 -21.70
CA ILE A 92 15.32 8.90 -22.39
C ILE A 92 14.99 8.74 -23.88
N ASN A 93 15.52 7.69 -24.51
CA ASN A 93 15.30 7.40 -25.93
C ASN A 93 13.94 6.75 -26.23
N GLN A 94 13.13 6.47 -25.20
CA GLN A 94 11.83 5.79 -25.32
C GLN A 94 11.95 4.40 -26.00
N ASP A 95 13.07 3.71 -25.77
CA ASP A 95 13.33 2.37 -26.29
C ASP A 95 12.74 1.32 -25.34
N ASN A 96 11.44 1.08 -25.50
CA ASN A 96 10.70 0.14 -24.66
C ASN A 96 11.15 -1.32 -24.84
N VAL A 97 11.65 -1.69 -26.03
CA VAL A 97 12.13 -3.06 -26.28
C VAL A 97 13.40 -3.33 -25.48
N LYS A 98 14.37 -2.42 -25.55
CA LYS A 98 15.60 -2.53 -24.75
C LYS A 98 15.29 -2.46 -23.24
N LEU A 99 14.35 -1.62 -22.84
CA LEU A 99 13.95 -1.51 -21.44
C LEU A 99 13.35 -2.83 -20.92
N GLU A 100 12.43 -3.43 -21.67
CA GLU A 100 11.85 -4.73 -21.33
C GLU A 100 12.90 -5.84 -21.28
N ASP A 101 13.86 -5.83 -22.22
CA ASP A 101 14.97 -6.79 -22.24
C ASP A 101 15.89 -6.67 -21.01
N LEU A 102 16.29 -5.45 -20.65
CA LEU A 102 17.11 -5.19 -19.46
C LEU A 102 16.41 -5.65 -18.18
N VAL A 103 15.12 -5.34 -18.04
CA VAL A 103 14.31 -5.77 -16.88
C VAL A 103 14.12 -7.29 -16.87
N GLY A 104 13.89 -7.91 -18.03
CA GLY A 104 13.71 -9.35 -18.16
C GLY A 104 14.94 -10.17 -17.72
N HIS A 105 16.14 -9.59 -17.82
CA HIS A 105 17.40 -10.18 -17.36
C HIS A 105 17.70 -9.92 -15.88
N CYS A 106 16.94 -9.06 -15.19
CA CYS A 106 17.11 -8.82 -13.76
C CYS A 106 16.44 -9.95 -12.96
N LYS A 107 17.25 -10.84 -12.36
CA LYS A 107 16.76 -12.00 -11.58
C LYS A 107 17.21 -11.94 -10.12
N PRO A 108 16.41 -12.46 -9.16
CA PRO A 108 15.04 -12.97 -9.32
C PRO A 108 14.04 -11.89 -9.75
N ASP A 109 12.93 -12.29 -10.35
CA ASP A 109 11.93 -11.35 -10.87
C ASP A 109 11.23 -10.54 -9.77
N TRP A 110 10.98 -9.26 -10.05
CA TRP A 110 10.21 -8.40 -9.15
C TRP A 110 8.71 -8.66 -9.30
N PRO A 111 7.94 -8.62 -8.19
CA PRO A 111 6.50 -8.87 -8.22
C PRO A 111 5.72 -7.73 -8.90
N ASN A 112 6.29 -6.53 -8.96
CA ASN A 112 5.73 -5.39 -9.68
C ASN A 112 6.80 -4.34 -10.03
N PHE A 113 6.44 -3.47 -10.99
CA PHE A 113 7.32 -2.41 -11.47
C PHE A 113 7.58 -1.29 -10.46
N TYR A 114 6.71 -1.10 -9.45
CA TYR A 114 6.99 -0.13 -8.39
C TYR A 114 8.20 -0.54 -7.56
N THR A 115 8.23 -1.78 -7.07
CA THR A 115 9.36 -2.30 -6.28
C THR A 115 10.65 -2.32 -7.11
N PHE A 116 10.57 -2.71 -8.38
CA PHE A 116 11.71 -2.64 -9.29
C PHE A 116 12.19 -1.20 -9.49
N SER A 117 11.28 -0.23 -9.68
CA SER A 117 11.64 1.17 -9.86
C SER A 117 12.40 1.74 -8.65
N LYS A 118 12.05 1.29 -7.44
CA LYS A 118 12.73 1.70 -6.21
C LYS A 118 14.13 1.08 -6.11
N CYS A 119 14.29 -0.19 -6.48
CA CYS A 119 15.61 -0.81 -6.59
C CYS A 119 16.50 -0.11 -7.63
N LEU A 120 15.96 0.17 -8.82
CA LEU A 120 16.68 0.86 -9.89
C LEU A 120 17.07 2.28 -9.46
N ALA A 121 16.19 3.01 -8.77
CA ALA A 121 16.49 4.34 -8.24
C ALA A 121 17.65 4.33 -7.22
N GLU A 122 17.72 3.31 -6.35
CA GLU A 122 18.88 3.13 -5.46
C GLU A 122 20.17 2.84 -6.23
N ASN A 123 20.09 2.06 -7.32
CA ASN A 123 21.24 1.83 -8.21
C ASN A 123 21.67 3.10 -8.95
N VAL A 124 20.74 3.97 -9.34
CA VAL A 124 21.06 5.30 -9.89
C VAL A 124 21.86 6.11 -8.88
N ILE A 125 21.42 6.18 -7.62
CA ILE A 125 22.16 6.88 -6.55
C ILE A 125 23.58 6.34 -6.44
N MET A 126 23.72 5.01 -6.41
CA MET A 126 25.01 4.36 -6.25
C MET A 126 25.94 4.59 -7.45
N ASP A 127 25.40 4.62 -8.68
CA ASP A 127 26.19 4.76 -9.90
C ASP A 127 26.54 6.20 -10.24
N THR A 128 25.63 7.13 -9.97
CA THR A 128 25.74 8.49 -10.50
C THR A 128 25.96 9.53 -9.44
N ALA A 129 25.67 9.29 -8.15
CA ALA A 129 25.61 10.32 -7.11
C ALA A 129 26.56 10.08 -5.92
N SER A 130 27.69 9.40 -6.16
CA SER A 130 28.72 9.13 -5.15
C SER A 130 29.41 10.40 -4.61
N ASP A 131 29.30 11.51 -5.33
CA ASP A 131 29.79 12.84 -4.96
C ASP A 131 28.89 13.56 -3.93
N LEU A 132 27.66 13.07 -3.72
CA LEU A 132 26.66 13.72 -2.88
C LEU A 132 26.48 13.02 -1.52
N PRO A 133 26.28 13.77 -0.42
CA PRO A 133 25.74 13.24 0.83
C PRO A 133 24.29 12.79 0.66
N ILE A 134 24.05 11.47 0.76
CA ILE A 134 22.74 10.86 0.51
C ILE A 134 22.35 9.92 1.65
N ALA A 135 21.10 10.01 2.08
CA ALA A 135 20.43 8.99 2.88
C ALA A 135 19.32 8.34 2.07
N ILE A 136 19.12 7.04 2.22
CA ILE A 136 18.03 6.27 1.61
C ILE A 136 17.17 5.73 2.74
N VAL A 137 15.93 6.22 2.87
CA VAL A 137 14.98 5.72 3.86
C VAL A 137 14.01 4.76 3.17
N ARG A 138 13.93 3.53 3.64
CA ARG A 138 13.10 2.43 3.12
C ARG A 138 11.96 2.12 4.10
N PRO A 139 10.83 2.85 4.04
CA PRO A 139 9.67 2.52 4.86
C PRO A 139 9.01 1.19 4.42
N SER A 140 8.48 0.45 5.39
CA SER A 140 7.52 -0.63 5.13
C SER A 140 6.11 -0.08 4.82
N VAL A 141 5.04 -0.85 5.08
CA VAL A 141 3.68 -0.38 4.78
C VAL A 141 3.30 0.75 5.73
N VAL A 142 3.31 1.97 5.21
CA VAL A 142 2.97 3.16 5.98
C VAL A 142 1.48 3.20 6.31
N ILE A 143 1.16 3.39 7.59
CA ILE A 143 -0.21 3.52 8.11
C ILE A 143 -0.43 4.88 8.78
N ASN A 144 -1.55 5.04 9.48
CA ASN A 144 -1.89 6.27 10.20
C ASN A 144 -0.82 6.69 11.21
N THR A 145 -0.83 7.97 11.56
CA THR A 145 0.01 8.54 12.62
C THR A 145 -0.27 7.88 13.97
N TRP A 146 0.78 7.70 14.76
CA TRP A 146 0.68 7.24 16.14
C TRP A 146 0.43 8.39 17.10
N LYS A 147 1.28 9.43 17.08
CA LYS A 147 1.24 10.56 18.01
C LYS A 147 1.07 11.91 17.30
N LYS A 148 1.84 12.20 16.24
CA LYS A 148 1.90 13.56 15.65
C LYS A 148 1.64 13.54 14.14
N PRO A 149 1.15 14.64 13.53
CA PRO A 149 0.64 15.85 14.19
C PRO A 149 -0.71 15.64 14.90
N ILE A 150 -1.49 14.65 14.47
CA ILE A 150 -2.80 14.29 15.04
C ILE A 150 -2.85 12.77 15.09
N PRO A 151 -3.04 12.11 16.25
CA PRO A 151 -3.16 10.65 16.34
C PRO A 151 -4.29 10.10 15.44
N GLY A 152 -4.01 9.05 14.69
CA GLY A 152 -5.01 8.41 13.82
C GLY A 152 -5.27 9.14 12.52
N TYR A 153 -4.45 10.13 12.17
CA TYR A 153 -4.51 10.78 10.86
C TYR A 153 -4.01 9.81 9.78
N ALA A 154 -4.85 9.57 8.78
CA ALA A 154 -4.46 8.90 7.55
C ALA A 154 -5.10 9.61 6.34
N GLU A 155 -4.30 9.85 5.32
CA GLU A 155 -4.80 10.45 4.07
C GLU A 155 -5.65 9.45 3.28
N GLU A 156 -6.83 9.88 2.83
CA GLU A 156 -7.65 9.07 1.92
C GLU A 156 -6.92 8.93 0.57
N ASN A 157 -7.12 7.81 -0.13
CA ASN A 157 -6.42 7.48 -1.40
C ASN A 157 -4.93 7.11 -1.27
N SER A 158 -4.40 6.95 -0.06
CA SER A 158 -3.11 6.28 0.15
C SER A 158 -3.29 4.75 0.08
N GLY A 159 -2.33 4.03 -0.53
CA GLY A 159 -2.49 2.66 -1.04
C GLY A 159 -3.26 1.68 -0.13
N ILE A 160 -2.70 1.33 1.03
CA ILE A 160 -3.30 0.36 1.97
C ILE A 160 -4.56 0.92 2.65
N ILE A 161 -4.58 2.22 2.96
CA ILE A 161 -5.72 2.90 3.61
C ILE A 161 -6.97 2.80 2.73
N THR A 162 -6.81 2.92 1.42
CA THR A 162 -7.92 2.75 0.46
C THR A 162 -8.54 1.36 0.53
N LEU A 163 -7.71 0.31 0.66
CA LEU A 163 -8.19 -1.07 0.82
C LEU A 163 -8.90 -1.25 2.17
N ILE A 164 -8.33 -0.72 3.24
CA ILE A 164 -8.93 -0.74 4.60
C ILE A 164 -10.28 -0.03 4.62
N VAL A 165 -10.38 1.16 4.03
CA VAL A 165 -11.63 1.92 3.91
C VAL A 165 -12.63 1.16 3.03
N GLY A 166 -12.18 0.53 1.95
CA GLY A 166 -13.02 -0.33 1.10
C GLY A 166 -13.59 -1.54 1.84
N ALA A 167 -12.78 -2.21 2.65
CA ALA A 167 -13.22 -3.31 3.52
C ALA A 167 -14.18 -2.81 4.62
N GLY A 168 -13.85 -1.70 5.27
CA GLY A 168 -14.66 -1.05 6.30
C GLY A 168 -16.04 -0.59 5.79
N LYS A 169 -16.11 -0.09 4.55
CA LYS A 169 -17.37 0.23 3.87
C LYS A 169 -18.16 -1.01 3.44
N GLY A 170 -17.64 -2.22 3.63
CA GLY A 170 -18.27 -3.47 3.21
C GLY A 170 -18.21 -3.73 1.71
N PHE A 171 -17.39 -2.98 0.96
CA PHE A 171 -17.19 -3.19 -0.47
C PHE A 171 -16.25 -4.38 -0.72
N VAL A 172 -15.16 -4.49 0.05
CA VAL A 172 -14.21 -5.60 -0.05
C VAL A 172 -14.62 -6.72 0.92
N LYS A 173 -15.44 -7.66 0.44
CA LYS A 173 -15.91 -8.81 1.23
C LYS A 173 -15.01 -10.04 1.28
N VAL A 174 -14.16 -10.25 0.26
CA VAL A 174 -13.31 -11.43 0.15
C VAL A 174 -11.94 -10.96 -0.31
N PHE A 175 -10.88 -11.46 0.33
CA PHE A 175 -9.51 -11.09 0.03
C PHE A 175 -8.63 -12.35 -0.05
N HIS A 176 -7.82 -12.46 -1.09
CA HIS A 176 -6.93 -13.60 -1.30
C HIS A 176 -5.61 -13.33 -0.59
N ALA A 177 -5.39 -14.01 0.52
CA ALA A 177 -4.20 -13.84 1.36
C ALA A 177 -4.04 -15.03 2.32
N ASP A 178 -2.84 -15.18 2.88
CA ASP A 178 -2.66 -16.03 4.05
C ASP A 178 -3.08 -15.25 5.33
N PRO A 179 -4.08 -15.72 6.10
CA PRO A 179 -4.51 -15.06 7.33
C PRO A 179 -3.41 -14.97 8.40
N ASN A 180 -2.41 -15.85 8.34
CA ASN A 180 -1.27 -15.84 9.26
C ASN A 180 -0.08 -15.03 8.74
N ASN A 181 -0.15 -14.50 7.51
CA ASN A 181 0.88 -13.62 7.01
C ASN A 181 0.96 -12.38 7.90
N LYS A 182 2.18 -12.03 8.28
CA LYS A 182 2.41 -10.88 9.14
C LYS A 182 2.68 -9.65 8.30
N MET A 183 2.11 -8.52 8.74
CA MET A 183 2.18 -7.27 8.00
C MET A 183 3.20 -6.35 8.66
N ASN A 184 4.25 -6.00 7.93
CA ASN A 184 5.23 -5.02 8.40
C ASN A 184 4.65 -3.61 8.21
N LEU A 185 3.95 -3.13 9.25
CA LEU A 185 3.28 -1.83 9.26
C LEU A 185 4.16 -0.80 9.99
N VAL A 186 4.20 0.45 9.51
CA VAL A 186 4.94 1.53 10.20
C VAL A 186 4.11 2.82 10.25
N PRO A 187 3.98 3.47 11.41
CA PRO A 187 3.33 4.78 11.52
C PRO A 187 4.05 5.85 10.69
N VAL A 188 3.29 6.69 9.98
CA VAL A 188 3.86 7.73 9.10
C VAL A 188 4.73 8.74 9.86
N ASP A 189 4.43 9.04 11.12
CA ASP A 189 5.20 9.96 11.95
C ASP A 189 6.57 9.41 12.35
N ILE A 190 6.69 8.09 12.57
CA ILE A 190 7.99 7.43 12.72
C ILE A 190 8.78 7.51 11.41
N VAL A 191 8.14 7.29 10.27
CA VAL A 191 8.80 7.44 8.96
C VAL A 191 9.30 8.86 8.76
N SER A 192 8.48 9.88 9.07
CA SER A 192 8.89 11.29 8.99
C SER A 192 10.08 11.60 9.91
N ASN A 193 10.05 11.11 11.16
CA ASN A 193 11.17 11.27 12.09
C ASN A 193 12.46 10.60 11.55
N ALA A 194 12.34 9.44 10.92
CA ALA A 194 13.48 8.73 10.34
C ALA A 194 14.14 9.55 9.22
N HIS A 195 13.34 10.23 8.39
CA HIS A 195 13.86 11.13 7.36
C HIS A 195 14.66 12.28 7.97
N VAL A 196 14.09 12.96 8.99
CA VAL A 196 14.75 14.10 9.65
C VAL A 196 16.06 13.67 10.31
N LEU A 197 16.05 12.54 11.03
CA LEU A 197 17.24 12.03 11.72
C LEU A 197 18.32 11.54 10.75
N ALA A 198 17.92 10.89 9.64
CA ALA A 198 18.84 10.49 8.59
C ALA A 198 19.48 11.71 7.88
N ALA A 199 18.68 12.74 7.59
CA ALA A 199 19.18 14.01 7.05
C ALA A 199 20.24 14.62 7.98
N TRP A 200 19.92 14.73 9.27
CA TRP A 200 20.83 15.30 10.26
C TRP A 200 22.15 14.53 10.31
N ARG A 201 22.11 13.19 10.40
CA ARG A 201 23.33 12.37 10.53
C ARG A 201 24.22 12.42 9.30
N VAL A 202 23.63 12.33 8.10
CA VAL A 202 24.41 12.38 6.85
C VAL A 202 24.90 13.80 6.57
N GLY A 203 24.04 14.81 6.71
CA GLY A 203 24.41 16.22 6.45
C GLY A 203 25.49 16.74 7.40
N THR A 204 25.56 16.20 8.62
CA THR A 204 26.63 16.50 9.58
C THR A 204 27.85 15.59 9.47
N LYS A 205 27.94 14.77 8.41
CA LYS A 205 29.05 13.86 8.10
C LYS A 205 29.35 12.83 9.20
N ARG A 206 28.32 12.40 9.94
CA ARG A 206 28.42 11.39 11.01
C ARG A 206 28.20 9.95 10.51
N CYS A 207 27.68 9.79 9.30
CA CYS A 207 27.46 8.50 8.65
C CYS A 207 28.05 8.50 7.23
N ALA A 208 28.37 7.29 6.72
CA ALA A 208 28.79 7.10 5.34
C ALA A 208 27.64 7.38 4.36
N SER A 209 27.97 7.84 3.15
CA SER A 209 27.02 8.04 2.05
C SER A 209 27.23 6.96 0.97
N PRO A 210 26.16 6.33 0.45
CA PRO A 210 24.77 6.46 0.86
C PRO A 210 24.46 5.74 2.19
N PHE A 211 23.75 6.40 3.10
CA PHE A 211 23.29 5.80 4.36
C PHE A 211 21.90 5.18 4.19
N VAL A 212 21.81 3.85 4.20
CA VAL A 212 20.54 3.13 3.97
C VAL A 212 19.87 2.81 5.31
N VAL A 213 18.61 3.21 5.47
CA VAL A 213 17.82 3.02 6.69
C VAL A 213 16.54 2.27 6.36
N ASN A 214 16.42 1.03 6.82
CA ASN A 214 15.18 0.29 6.75
C ASN A 214 14.25 0.76 7.88
N CYS A 215 13.18 1.48 7.54
CA CYS A 215 12.20 2.00 8.47
C CYS A 215 11.01 1.04 8.56
N THR A 216 11.20 -0.01 9.34
CA THR A 216 10.25 -1.11 9.52
C THR A 216 9.72 -1.16 10.95
N ALA A 217 8.66 -1.94 11.18
CA ALA A 217 8.14 -2.19 12.51
C ALA A 217 9.13 -3.00 13.38
N THR A 218 9.00 -2.92 14.71
CA THR A 218 9.64 -3.87 15.63
C THR A 218 8.90 -5.20 15.58
N GLU A 219 9.51 -6.30 16.04
CA GLU A 219 8.85 -7.61 16.16
C GLU A 219 7.56 -7.56 17.01
N ARG A 220 7.43 -6.58 17.90
CA ARG A 220 6.22 -6.38 18.73
C ARG A 220 5.04 -5.78 17.96
N PHE A 221 5.29 -5.14 16.83
CA PHE A 221 4.26 -4.58 15.94
C PHE A 221 3.96 -5.51 14.75
N ASP A 222 4.46 -6.75 14.81
CA ASP A 222 4.35 -7.78 13.79
C ASP A 222 3.03 -8.55 13.93
N ILE A 223 1.94 -7.89 13.51
CA ILE A 223 0.56 -8.37 13.66
C ILE A 223 0.12 -9.20 12.45
N LYS A 224 -0.64 -10.29 12.71
CA LYS A 224 -1.18 -11.14 11.63
C LYS A 224 -2.32 -10.45 10.89
N LEU A 225 -2.46 -10.73 9.60
CA LEU A 225 -3.54 -10.19 8.80
C LEU A 225 -4.93 -10.52 9.37
N CYS A 226 -5.13 -11.71 9.93
CA CYS A 226 -6.39 -12.07 10.58
C CYS A 226 -6.69 -11.28 11.86
N GLU A 227 -5.66 -10.84 12.59
CA GLU A 227 -5.82 -10.01 13.79
C GLU A 227 -6.14 -8.57 13.41
N ILE A 228 -5.44 -8.03 12.41
CA ILE A 228 -5.79 -6.73 11.79
C ILE A 228 -7.27 -6.74 11.36
N ASN A 229 -7.70 -7.79 10.66
CA ASN A 229 -9.08 -7.90 10.18
C ASN A 229 -10.09 -7.87 11.33
N LYS A 230 -9.83 -8.57 12.45
CA LYS A 230 -10.71 -8.55 13.63
C LYS A 230 -10.83 -7.15 14.22
N ILE A 231 -9.71 -6.45 14.40
CA ILE A 231 -9.68 -5.09 14.96
C ILE A 231 -10.45 -4.12 14.05
N LEU A 232 -10.26 -4.23 12.72
CA LEU A 232 -11.00 -3.40 11.75
C LEU A 232 -12.49 -3.72 11.70
N VAL A 233 -12.89 -4.98 11.94
CA VAL A 233 -14.30 -5.37 12.09
C VAL A 233 -14.91 -4.66 13.30
N GLU A 234 -14.25 -4.79 14.46
CA GLU A 234 -14.72 -4.16 15.71
C GLU A 234 -14.79 -2.64 15.59
N LEU A 235 -13.79 -2.01 14.96
CA LEU A 235 -13.79 -0.58 14.69
C LEU A 235 -14.97 -0.18 13.78
N GLY A 236 -15.21 -0.91 12.69
CA GLY A 236 -16.29 -0.62 11.74
C GLY A 236 -17.70 -0.81 12.34
N ASP A 237 -17.80 -1.56 13.43
CA ASP A 237 -19.04 -1.77 14.18
C ASP A 237 -19.28 -0.67 15.20
N GLN A 238 -18.23 -0.24 15.89
CA GLN A 238 -18.28 0.90 16.81
C GLN A 238 -18.38 2.24 16.09
N PHE A 239 -17.69 2.40 14.95
CA PHE A 239 -17.59 3.65 14.19
C PHE A 239 -17.83 3.39 12.69
N PRO A 240 -19.11 3.22 12.26
CA PRO A 240 -19.42 2.95 10.86
C PRO A 240 -18.96 4.08 9.93
N LEU A 241 -18.20 3.72 8.89
CA LEU A 241 -17.74 4.67 7.88
C LEU A 241 -18.92 5.30 7.12
N PRO A 242 -18.84 6.60 6.78
CA PRO A 242 -19.81 7.24 5.90
C PRO A 242 -19.98 6.49 4.59
N GLN A 243 -21.21 6.52 4.05
CA GLN A 243 -21.57 5.91 2.76
C GLN A 243 -21.30 4.40 2.63
N SER A 244 -21.20 3.65 3.73
CA SER A 244 -20.99 2.19 3.75
C SER A 244 -21.96 1.41 2.85
N PHE A 245 -21.44 0.51 2.03
CA PHE A 245 -22.16 -0.29 1.03
C PHE A 245 -23.01 -1.40 1.65
N GLU A 246 -22.51 -2.10 2.68
CA GLU A 246 -23.22 -3.23 3.31
C GLU A 246 -22.89 -3.35 4.82
N GLU A 247 -23.68 -4.12 5.56
CA GLU A 247 -23.42 -4.51 6.95
C GLU A 247 -22.19 -5.43 7.12
N HIS A 248 -21.50 -5.20 8.24
CA HIS A 248 -20.27 -5.79 8.79
C HIS A 248 -19.12 -6.06 7.81
N SER A 249 -17.99 -5.43 8.09
CA SER A 249 -16.64 -5.59 7.54
C SER A 249 -16.03 -6.97 7.86
N ARG A 250 -16.82 -8.05 7.83
CA ARG A 250 -16.30 -9.42 7.89
C ARG A 250 -15.70 -9.78 6.54
N MET A 251 -14.59 -9.12 6.21
CA MET A 251 -13.76 -9.52 5.09
C MET A 251 -13.32 -10.96 5.34
N ILE A 252 -13.63 -11.83 4.39
CA ILE A 252 -13.26 -13.23 4.44
C ILE A 252 -11.88 -13.34 3.78
N ILE A 253 -10.89 -13.72 4.56
CA ILE A 253 -9.55 -14.01 4.05
C ILE A 253 -9.52 -15.46 3.58
N VAL A 254 -9.19 -15.68 2.31
CA VAL A 254 -9.24 -17.01 1.69
C VAL A 254 -7.87 -17.32 1.05
N PRO A 255 -7.08 -18.25 1.62
CA PRO A 255 -5.77 -18.63 1.05
C PRO A 255 -5.86 -19.45 -0.23
N ASN A 256 -6.91 -20.26 -0.37
CA ASN A 256 -7.05 -21.15 -1.52
C ASN A 256 -7.63 -20.37 -2.71
N LYS A 257 -6.86 -20.29 -3.81
CA LYS A 257 -7.24 -19.53 -5.01
C LYS A 257 -8.56 -19.97 -5.66
N PHE A 258 -8.86 -21.27 -5.66
CA PHE A 258 -10.12 -21.80 -6.21
C PHE A 258 -11.32 -21.41 -5.34
N LEU A 259 -11.21 -21.60 -4.03
CA LEU A 259 -12.24 -21.16 -3.08
C LEU A 259 -12.41 -19.64 -3.12
N PHE A 260 -11.32 -18.88 -3.21
CA PHE A 260 -11.35 -17.43 -3.38
C PHE A 260 -12.15 -17.05 -4.61
N PHE A 261 -11.93 -17.72 -5.75
CA PHE A 261 -12.70 -17.47 -6.97
C PHE A 261 -14.20 -17.70 -6.76
N ILE A 262 -14.60 -18.81 -6.13
CA ILE A 262 -16.01 -19.11 -5.82
C ILE A 262 -16.60 -18.02 -4.92
N CYS A 263 -15.93 -17.71 -3.81
CA CYS A 263 -16.37 -16.69 -2.86
C CYS A 263 -16.46 -15.32 -3.53
N LYS A 264 -15.48 -14.96 -4.36
CA LYS A 264 -15.47 -13.71 -5.12
C LYS A 264 -16.67 -13.59 -6.04
N VAL A 265 -16.99 -14.63 -6.82
CA VAL A 265 -18.16 -14.63 -7.71
C VAL A 265 -19.44 -14.42 -6.89
N TYR A 266 -19.57 -15.12 -5.77
CA TYR A 266 -20.77 -15.07 -4.92
C TYR A 266 -20.93 -13.75 -4.14
N TYR A 267 -19.86 -13.24 -3.53
CA TYR A 267 -19.93 -12.06 -2.66
C TYR A 267 -19.78 -10.74 -3.40
N HIS A 268 -19.04 -10.70 -4.51
CA HIS A 268 -18.78 -9.46 -5.26
C HIS A 268 -19.63 -9.39 -6.53
N TYR A 269 -19.42 -10.32 -7.45
CA TYR A 269 -19.94 -10.20 -8.82
C TYR A 269 -21.44 -10.49 -8.94
N LEU A 270 -21.97 -11.47 -8.20
CA LEU A 270 -23.39 -11.80 -8.21
C LEU A 270 -24.27 -10.60 -7.78
N PRO A 271 -24.04 -9.96 -6.61
CA PRO A 271 -24.75 -8.74 -6.26
C PRO A 271 -24.51 -7.60 -7.26
N ALA A 272 -23.28 -7.46 -7.78
CA ALA A 272 -22.96 -6.39 -8.72
C ALA A 272 -23.78 -6.46 -10.01
N VAL A 273 -23.89 -7.64 -10.62
CA VAL A 273 -24.64 -7.84 -11.87
C VAL A 273 -26.12 -7.54 -11.66
N VAL A 274 -26.71 -8.05 -10.57
CA VAL A 274 -28.12 -7.83 -10.25
C VAL A 274 -28.40 -6.33 -10.00
N LEU A 275 -27.59 -5.69 -9.16
CA LEU A 275 -27.76 -4.27 -8.81
C LEU A 275 -27.49 -3.35 -10.01
N ASP A 276 -26.44 -3.59 -10.80
CA ASP A 276 -26.19 -2.82 -12.02
C ASP A 276 -27.29 -3.03 -13.07
N GLY A 277 -27.90 -4.22 -13.12
CA GLY A 277 -29.09 -4.50 -13.94
C GLY A 277 -30.27 -3.60 -13.55
N PHE A 278 -30.60 -3.52 -12.26
CA PHE A 278 -31.63 -2.60 -11.76
C PHE A 278 -31.29 -1.13 -12.02
N ILE A 279 -30.03 -0.71 -11.79
CA ILE A 279 -29.57 0.65 -12.07
C ILE A 279 -29.78 1.00 -13.55
N ARG A 280 -29.49 0.05 -14.46
CA ARG A 280 -29.70 0.22 -15.91
C ARG A 280 -31.18 0.32 -16.28
N ILE A 281 -32.05 -0.49 -15.67
CA ILE A 281 -33.52 -0.41 -15.87
C ILE A 281 -34.04 0.97 -15.43
N LEU A 282 -33.48 1.54 -14.36
CA LEU A 282 -33.78 2.89 -13.89
C LEU A 282 -33.16 4.01 -14.73
N GLY A 283 -32.59 3.69 -15.90
CA GLY A 283 -31.96 4.66 -16.81
C GLY A 283 -30.64 5.25 -16.31
N LYS A 284 -30.04 4.69 -15.25
CA LYS A 284 -28.78 5.16 -14.67
C LYS A 284 -27.61 4.33 -15.20
N LYS A 285 -26.41 4.94 -15.19
CA LYS A 285 -25.17 4.27 -15.62
C LYS A 285 -24.74 3.23 -14.55
N PRO A 286 -24.58 1.94 -14.90
CA PRO A 286 -24.06 0.91 -13.99
C PRO A 286 -22.59 1.20 -13.62
N ARG A 287 -22.19 0.84 -12.41
CA ARG A 287 -20.86 1.18 -11.86
C ARG A 287 -20.26 0.10 -10.96
N ILE A 288 -21.06 -0.78 -10.38
CA ILE A 288 -20.61 -1.71 -9.34
C ILE A 288 -19.71 -2.79 -9.94
N TYR A 289 -20.09 -3.36 -11.09
CA TYR A 289 -19.28 -4.37 -11.78
C TYR A 289 -17.90 -3.82 -12.19
N SER A 290 -17.86 -2.60 -12.73
CA SER A 290 -16.58 -1.95 -13.09
C SER A 290 -15.69 -1.71 -11.88
N LEU A 291 -16.27 -1.43 -10.72
CA LEU A 291 -15.54 -1.21 -9.48
C LEU A 291 -14.90 -2.52 -8.99
N TYR A 292 -15.60 -3.65 -9.07
CA TYR A 292 -15.01 -4.95 -8.75
C TYR A 292 -13.93 -5.40 -9.74
N ARG A 293 -14.04 -5.08 -11.03
CA ARG A 293 -12.93 -5.29 -11.97
C ARG A 293 -11.69 -4.47 -11.63
N PHE A 294 -11.88 -3.26 -11.09
CA PHE A 294 -10.76 -2.46 -10.58
C PHE A 294 -10.17 -3.10 -9.33
N LEU A 295 -11.00 -3.54 -8.39
CA LEU A 295 -10.55 -4.26 -7.19
C LEU A 295 -9.71 -5.48 -7.56
N ASP A 296 -10.14 -6.30 -8.52
CA ASP A 296 -9.39 -7.46 -8.99
C ASP A 296 -7.97 -7.11 -9.46
N LYS A 297 -7.80 -5.98 -10.17
CA LYS A 297 -6.46 -5.51 -10.59
C LYS A 297 -5.58 -5.17 -9.39
N VAL A 298 -6.17 -4.51 -8.38
CA VAL A 298 -5.45 -4.11 -7.16
C VAL A 298 -5.08 -5.35 -6.33
N THR A 299 -6.01 -6.27 -6.09
CA THR A 299 -5.75 -7.47 -5.29
C THR A 299 -4.75 -8.41 -5.96
N ASN A 300 -4.81 -8.56 -7.28
CA ASN A 300 -3.81 -9.36 -8.01
C ASN A 300 -2.41 -8.77 -7.89
N ALA A 301 -2.28 -7.44 -7.89
CA ALA A 301 -0.98 -6.78 -7.72
C ALA A 301 -0.44 -6.86 -6.28
N LEU A 302 -1.30 -7.16 -5.30
CA LEU A 302 -0.96 -7.37 -3.90
C LEU A 302 -0.74 -8.86 -3.54
N ASP A 303 -1.02 -9.77 -4.47
CA ASP A 303 -1.06 -11.22 -4.22
C ASP A 303 0.28 -11.70 -3.63
N PHE A 304 1.40 -11.32 -4.25
CA PHE A 304 2.74 -11.65 -3.75
C PHE A 304 2.93 -11.25 -2.28
N PHE A 305 2.66 -9.99 -1.92
CA PHE A 305 2.85 -9.48 -0.56
C PHE A 305 1.84 -10.05 0.44
N SER A 306 0.71 -10.57 -0.04
CA SER A 306 -0.34 -11.14 0.80
C SER A 306 -0.01 -12.56 1.30
N PHE A 307 1.04 -13.18 0.74
CA PHE A 307 1.49 -14.54 1.07
C PHE A 307 2.96 -14.62 1.49
N HIS A 308 3.71 -13.52 1.45
CA HIS A 308 5.12 -13.49 1.82
C HIS A 308 5.36 -12.54 2.99
N CYS A 309 6.11 -13.03 3.97
CA CYS A 309 6.63 -12.24 5.07
C CYS A 309 8.10 -11.93 4.79
N PHE A 310 8.55 -10.73 5.17
CA PHE A 310 9.90 -10.26 4.91
C PHE A 310 10.58 -9.94 6.24
N GLU A 311 11.67 -10.63 6.54
CA GLU A 311 12.54 -10.25 7.65
C GLU A 311 13.55 -9.23 7.14
N ILE A 312 13.60 -8.07 7.79
CA ILE A 312 14.33 -6.90 7.30
C ILE A 312 15.15 -6.35 8.46
N GLU A 313 16.47 -6.25 8.25
CA GLU A 313 17.41 -5.66 9.21
C GLU A 313 17.10 -4.17 9.40
N ARG A 314 17.23 -3.66 10.61
CA ARG A 314 16.90 -2.26 10.99
C ARG A 314 17.96 -1.61 11.87
N ASN A 315 19.21 -2.06 11.76
CA ASN A 315 20.32 -1.64 12.62
C ASN A 315 20.57 -0.13 12.55
N ASN A 316 20.48 0.45 11.36
CA ASN A 316 20.65 1.89 11.15
C ASN A 316 19.48 2.70 11.71
N LEU A 317 18.24 2.17 11.69
CA LEU A 317 17.11 2.81 12.36
C LEU A 317 17.29 2.85 13.88
N GLU A 318 17.77 1.76 14.48
CA GLU A 318 18.09 1.71 15.92
C GLU A 318 19.28 2.60 16.28
N TYR A 319 20.29 2.67 15.41
CA TYR A 319 21.39 3.61 15.56
C TYR A 319 20.89 5.07 15.57
N LEU A 320 19.96 5.41 14.67
CA LEU A 320 19.34 6.74 14.65
C LEU A 320 18.58 7.02 15.95
N ASP A 321 17.82 6.07 16.47
CA ASP A 321 17.03 6.24 17.71
C ASP A 321 17.90 6.47 18.96
N LYS A 322 18.96 5.66 19.11
CA LYS A 322 19.96 5.84 20.19
C LYS A 322 20.69 7.16 20.07
N GLY A 323 20.75 7.70 18.86
CA GLY A 323 21.40 8.95 18.54
C GLY A 323 20.59 10.22 18.80
N ILE A 324 19.32 10.11 19.21
CA ILE A 324 18.44 11.26 19.49
C ILE A 324 18.85 11.90 20.83
N PRO A 325 19.14 13.22 20.87
CA PRO A 325 19.35 13.94 22.12
C PRO A 325 18.13 13.87 23.04
N GLU A 326 18.34 13.77 24.36
CA GLU A 326 17.23 13.65 25.33
C GLU A 326 16.22 14.80 25.25
N GLU A 327 16.68 16.02 24.96
CA GLU A 327 15.82 17.20 24.79
C GLU A 327 14.90 17.13 23.56
N ASP A 328 15.31 16.38 22.53
CA ASP A 328 14.56 16.19 21.28
C ASP A 328 13.61 14.99 21.34
N ARG A 329 13.74 14.09 22.33
CA ARG A 329 12.87 12.88 22.45
C ARG A 329 11.39 13.18 22.65
N LYS A 330 11.03 14.41 23.02
CA LYS A 330 9.64 14.90 23.08
C LYS A 330 9.02 15.10 21.68
N ASP A 331 9.85 15.32 20.67
CA ASP A 331 9.46 15.65 19.30
C ASP A 331 9.82 14.54 18.31
N LEU A 332 10.98 13.90 18.50
CA LEU A 332 11.52 12.84 17.67
C LEU A 332 11.57 11.51 18.41
N TYR A 333 11.11 10.46 17.74
CA TYR A 333 11.09 9.10 18.24
C TYR A 333 11.05 8.14 17.06
N LEU A 334 11.79 7.02 17.15
CA LEU A 334 11.74 5.94 16.17
C LEU A 334 11.38 4.60 16.82
N ASP A 335 11.61 4.47 18.13
CA ASP A 335 11.15 3.30 18.87
C ASP A 335 9.62 3.21 18.87
N SER A 336 9.15 2.09 18.32
CA SER A 336 7.74 1.71 18.24
C SER A 336 7.39 0.55 19.17
N SER A 337 8.26 0.21 20.12
CA SER A 337 8.05 -0.92 21.03
C SER A 337 6.80 -0.80 21.91
N ASP A 338 6.36 0.43 22.18
CA ASP A 338 5.14 0.74 22.95
C ASP A 338 3.90 0.90 22.05
N VAL A 339 4.04 0.74 20.74
CA VAL A 339 2.92 0.93 19.82
C VAL A 339 2.04 -0.30 19.85
N VAL A 340 0.78 -0.12 20.26
CA VAL A 340 -0.26 -1.14 20.16
C VAL A 340 -1.15 -0.84 18.96
N TYR A 341 -1.23 -1.78 18.02
CA TYR A 341 -1.99 -1.58 16.77
C TYR A 341 -3.47 -1.30 17.01
N SER A 342 -4.09 -1.93 18.01
CA SER A 342 -5.50 -1.67 18.37
C SER A 342 -5.73 -0.22 18.78
N ASP A 343 -4.85 0.34 19.61
CA ASP A 343 -4.99 1.69 20.16
C ASP A 343 -4.81 2.74 19.07
N MET A 344 -3.83 2.51 18.18
CA MET A 344 -3.68 3.32 16.97
C MET A 344 -4.92 3.25 16.09
N THR A 345 -5.48 2.06 15.88
CA THR A 345 -6.66 1.87 15.03
C THR A 345 -7.89 2.56 15.62
N LEU A 346 -8.06 2.55 16.94
CA LEU A 346 -9.14 3.26 17.66
C LEU A 346 -9.05 4.79 17.56
N SER A 347 -7.88 5.33 17.20
CA SER A 347 -7.71 6.77 16.96
C SER A 347 -8.14 7.23 15.56
N LEU A 348 -8.29 6.31 14.59
CA LEU A 348 -8.68 6.62 13.21
C LEU A 348 -9.94 7.51 13.11
N PRO A 349 -11.05 7.23 13.83
CA PRO A 349 -12.26 8.04 13.73
C PRO A 349 -12.10 9.50 14.17
N LYS A 350 -11.06 9.80 14.97
CA LYS A 350 -10.78 11.15 15.47
C LYS A 350 -9.85 11.93 14.54
N GLY A 351 -8.85 11.25 13.98
CA GLY A 351 -7.78 11.89 13.21
C GLY A 351 -8.00 11.88 11.69
N SER A 352 -8.73 10.90 11.15
CA SER A 352 -8.77 10.69 9.69
C SER A 352 -9.90 11.44 8.99
N PRO A 353 -9.63 12.18 7.89
CA PRO A 353 -10.63 12.96 7.16
C PRO A 353 -11.70 12.11 6.46
N PHE A 354 -11.47 10.83 6.19
CA PHE A 354 -12.52 9.96 5.63
C PHE A 354 -13.60 9.56 6.66
N TYR A 355 -13.42 9.94 7.93
CA TYR A 355 -14.48 9.98 8.94
C TYR A 355 -15.18 11.35 9.02
N ASP A 356 -14.97 12.25 8.05
CA ASP A 356 -15.54 13.61 8.06
C ASP A 356 -17.07 13.62 8.16
N TRP A 357 -17.52 13.79 9.40
CA TRP A 357 -18.91 13.90 9.81
C TRP A 357 -19.62 15.13 9.23
N LYS A 358 -18.89 16.09 8.63
CA LYS A 358 -19.50 17.29 8.02
C LYS A 358 -20.19 16.97 6.69
N ILE A 359 -19.77 15.93 5.97
CA ILE A 359 -20.36 15.51 4.69
C ILE A 359 -21.52 14.54 4.89
N ASP A 360 -21.48 13.70 5.93
CA ASP A 360 -22.55 12.76 6.29
C ASP A 360 -23.21 13.16 7.60
N ARG A 361 -24.25 14.02 7.53
CA ARG A 361 -25.01 14.54 8.68
C ARG A 361 -25.83 13.48 9.43
N LYS A 362 -25.85 12.22 8.96
CA LYS A 362 -26.58 11.15 9.62
C LYS A 362 -25.97 10.85 10.98
N SER A 363 -26.82 10.67 11.98
CA SER A 363 -26.40 10.07 13.24
C SER A 363 -25.86 8.66 13.01
N GLN A 364 -25.04 8.17 13.95
CA GLN A 364 -24.53 6.80 13.92
C GLN A 364 -25.67 5.76 13.77
N SER A 365 -26.80 5.98 14.45
CA SER A 365 -27.98 5.11 14.36
C SER A 365 -28.61 5.07 12.96
N GLU A 366 -28.66 6.22 12.27
CA GLU A 366 -29.19 6.32 10.91
C GLU A 366 -28.27 5.64 9.89
N ARG A 367 -26.95 5.75 10.07
CA ARG A 367 -25.97 5.01 9.26
C ARG A 367 -26.18 3.51 9.40
N GLN A 368 -26.35 3.03 10.64
CA GLN A 368 -26.61 1.62 10.90
C GLN A 368 -27.91 1.14 10.24
N LYS A 369 -29.00 1.93 10.30
CA LYS A 369 -30.26 1.59 9.61
C LYS A 369 -30.10 1.45 8.10
N VAL A 370 -29.39 2.38 7.44
CA VAL A 370 -29.13 2.31 5.99
C VAL A 370 -28.28 1.10 5.64
N LYS A 371 -27.23 0.85 6.43
CA LYS A 371 -26.33 -0.31 6.33
C LYS A 371 -27.12 -1.63 6.41
N ASN A 372 -27.98 -1.79 7.41
CA ASN A 372 -28.80 -2.99 7.59
C ASN A 372 -29.77 -3.23 6.42
N ARG A 373 -30.40 -2.16 5.90
CA ARG A 373 -31.28 -2.29 4.71
C ARG A 373 -30.54 -2.80 3.48
N ARG A 374 -29.33 -2.28 3.23
CA ARG A 374 -28.49 -2.72 2.10
C ARG A 374 -28.02 -4.16 2.29
N HIS A 375 -27.70 -4.55 3.52
CA HIS A 375 -27.37 -5.93 3.86
C HIS A 375 -28.51 -6.90 3.59
N ILE A 376 -29.72 -6.58 4.05
CA ILE A 376 -30.89 -7.41 3.78
C ILE A 376 -31.09 -7.56 2.27
N LEU A 377 -30.95 -6.50 1.48
CA LEU A 377 -31.06 -6.58 0.02
C LEU A 377 -30.00 -7.51 -0.59
N ILE A 378 -28.73 -7.34 -0.25
CA ILE A 378 -27.63 -8.16 -0.78
C ILE A 378 -27.79 -9.63 -0.36
N LYS A 379 -28.16 -9.87 0.90
CA LYS A 379 -28.46 -11.21 1.41
C LYS A 379 -29.63 -11.83 0.67
N SER A 380 -30.72 -11.10 0.44
CA SER A 380 -31.86 -11.62 -0.32
C SER A 380 -31.46 -12.05 -1.73
N ILE A 381 -30.61 -11.28 -2.43
CA ILE A 381 -30.06 -11.67 -3.74
C ILE A 381 -29.26 -12.97 -3.62
N GLN A 382 -28.37 -13.04 -2.65
CA GLN A 382 -27.51 -14.19 -2.37
C GLN A 382 -28.29 -15.46 -2.02
N TRP A 383 -29.28 -15.38 -1.12
CA TRP A 383 -30.12 -16.50 -0.73
C TRP A 383 -31.01 -16.96 -1.88
N THR A 384 -31.61 -16.03 -2.62
CA THR A 384 -32.44 -16.37 -3.80
C THR A 384 -31.62 -17.14 -4.83
N PHE A 385 -30.40 -16.70 -5.11
CA PHE A 385 -29.48 -17.41 -5.99
C PHE A 385 -29.18 -18.83 -5.51
N LEU A 386 -28.85 -19.00 -4.22
CA LEU A 386 -28.61 -20.33 -3.64
C LEU A 386 -29.85 -21.22 -3.73
N THR A 387 -31.03 -20.70 -3.42
CA THR A 387 -32.29 -21.46 -3.53
C THR A 387 -32.53 -21.92 -4.97
N ILE A 388 -32.31 -21.06 -5.96
CA ILE A 388 -32.42 -21.42 -7.38
C ILE A 388 -31.42 -22.52 -7.74
N CYS A 389 -30.15 -22.41 -7.32
CA CYS A 389 -29.16 -23.45 -7.55
C CYS A 389 -29.57 -24.79 -6.90
N CYS A 390 -30.06 -24.78 -5.67
CA CYS A 390 -30.55 -25.99 -4.99
C CYS A 390 -31.73 -26.62 -5.73
N LEU A 391 -32.69 -25.81 -6.21
CA LEU A 391 -33.83 -26.28 -6.99
C LEU A 391 -33.40 -26.86 -8.34
N LEU A 392 -32.43 -26.25 -9.03
CA LEU A 392 -31.87 -26.76 -10.28
C LEU A 392 -31.14 -28.08 -10.08
N ILE A 393 -30.33 -28.19 -9.00
CA ILE A 393 -29.66 -29.43 -8.63
C ILE A 393 -30.73 -30.51 -8.35
N TYR A 394 -31.71 -30.22 -7.51
CA TYR A 394 -32.82 -31.14 -7.24
C TYR A 394 -33.54 -31.58 -8.52
N TRP A 395 -33.82 -30.64 -9.43
CA TRP A 395 -34.44 -30.94 -10.72
C TRP A 395 -33.57 -31.86 -11.59
N MET A 396 -32.26 -31.59 -11.71
CA MET A 396 -31.32 -32.46 -12.43
C MET A 396 -31.22 -33.86 -11.82
N PHE A 397 -31.12 -33.95 -10.50
CA PHE A 397 -31.15 -35.23 -9.79
C PHE A 397 -32.49 -35.96 -10.04
N SER A 398 -33.60 -35.23 -10.02
CA SER A 398 -34.91 -35.82 -10.27
C SER A 398 -35.03 -36.38 -11.69
N LEU A 399 -34.49 -35.69 -12.69
CA LEU A 399 -34.43 -36.19 -14.06
C LEU A 399 -33.57 -37.45 -14.16
N PHE A 400 -32.39 -37.47 -13.54
CA PHE A 400 -31.49 -38.61 -13.61
C PHE A 400 -32.09 -39.87 -12.95
N PHE A 401 -32.75 -39.72 -11.80
CA PHE A 401 -33.25 -40.86 -11.03
C PHE A 401 -34.69 -41.26 -11.35
N PHE A 402 -35.56 -40.33 -11.77
CA PHE A 402 -36.97 -40.61 -12.05
C PHE A 402 -37.29 -40.71 -13.55
N SER A 403 -36.39 -40.32 -14.47
CA SER A 403 -36.63 -40.46 -15.93
C SER A 403 -36.38 -41.88 -16.47
N ASN A 404 -35.82 -42.80 -15.69
CA ASN A 404 -35.59 -44.21 -16.09
C ASN A 404 -36.71 -45.17 -15.68
N LYS A 405 -37.94 -44.68 -15.42
CA LYS A 405 -39.11 -45.52 -15.06
C LYS A 405 -40.23 -45.53 -16.12
N ILE A 406 -39.86 -45.43 -17.40
CA ILE A 406 -40.78 -45.74 -18.51
C ILE A 406 -40.03 -46.63 -19.51
N LEU A 407 -40.09 -47.93 -19.29
CA LEU A 407 -39.83 -48.97 -20.29
C LEU A 407 -40.74 -50.16 -19.97
#